data_AF-A0A645AXJ9-F1
#
_entry.id   AF-A0A645AXJ9-F1
#
_cell.length_a   1.000
_cell.length_b   1.000
_cell.length_c   1.000
_cell.angle_alpha   90.00
_cell.angle_beta   90.00
_cell.angle_gamma   90.00
#
_symmetry.space_group_name_H-M   'P 1'
#
loop_
_entity.id
_entity.type
_entity.pdbx_description
1 polymer ?
#
loop_
_entity_poly.entity_id
_entity_poly.type
_entity_poly.pdbx_seq_one_letter_code
_entity_poly.pdbx_strand_id
1 'polypeptide(L)'
;MSLVNALAFATGKSIVPVNALLALATDIDEPKRPVCTLIDARNGNAYAALYQAGQERIAPEGVELESFLTRVPADAVFIGDIHVSNPVYPRAGDVGRAALQRLETARETAEPLYLRPSQAERLKRPGGEA
;
A
#
# COMPACT_ATOMS: atom_id res chain seq x y z
N MET A 1 12.58 6.87 1.66
CA MET A 1 13.49 6.02 0.87
C MET A 1 14.96 6.43 0.97
N SER A 2 15.33 7.72 0.91
CA SER A 2 16.74 8.15 0.82
C SER A 2 17.68 7.59 1.91
N LEU A 3 17.24 7.51 3.17
CA LEU A 3 18.04 6.93 4.26
C LEU A 3 18.37 5.45 4.04
N VAL A 4 17.38 4.64 3.64
CA VAL A 4 17.57 3.20 3.45
C VAL A 4 18.45 2.90 2.24
N ASN A 5 18.33 3.69 1.18
CA ASN A 5 19.19 3.58 -0.01
C ASN A 5 20.64 3.91 0.32
N ALA A 6 20.89 4.96 1.12
CA ALA A 6 22.24 5.30 1.58
C ALA A 6 22.84 4.20 2.47
N LEU A 7 22.03 3.60 3.36
CA LEU A 7 22.48 2.51 4.22
C LEU A 7 22.78 1.23 3.41
N ALA A 8 21.93 0.88 2.45
CA ALA A 8 22.14 -0.24 1.54
C ALA A 8 23.44 -0.07 0.75
N PHE A 9 23.64 1.11 0.16
CA PHE A 9 24.86 1.46 -0.55
C PHE A 9 26.11 1.33 0.33
N ALA A 10 26.08 1.87 1.55
CA ALA A 10 27.21 1.83 2.46
C ALA A 10 27.53 0.41 3.00
N THR A 11 26.52 -0.47 3.07
CA THR A 11 26.67 -1.81 3.67
C THR A 11 26.73 -2.95 2.65
N GLY A 12 26.50 -2.67 1.36
CA GLY A 12 26.40 -3.69 0.32
C GLY A 12 25.21 -4.63 0.49
N LYS A 13 24.20 -4.24 1.28
CA LYS A 13 23.00 -5.07 1.53
C LYS A 13 21.87 -4.69 0.59
N SER A 14 21.11 -5.69 0.15
CA SER A 14 19.88 -5.47 -0.62
C SER A 14 18.72 -5.01 0.28
N ILE A 15 17.76 -4.33 -0.34
CA ILE A 15 16.54 -3.79 0.28
C ILE A 15 15.35 -4.61 -0.22
N VAL A 16 14.52 -5.09 0.72
CA VAL A 16 13.22 -5.66 0.38
C VAL A 16 12.15 -4.57 0.52
N PRO A 17 11.50 -4.16 -0.58
CA PRO A 17 10.46 -3.13 -0.55
C PRO A 17 9.16 -3.67 0.05
N VAL A 18 8.56 -2.90 0.95
CA VAL A 18 7.23 -3.20 1.49
C VAL A 18 6.38 -1.95 1.41
N ASN A 19 5.19 -2.05 0.81
CA ASN A 19 4.24 -0.96 0.77
C ASN A 19 3.36 -0.97 2.04
N ALA A 20 2.80 0.20 2.39
CA ALA A 20 2.02 0.37 3.62
C ALA A 20 0.77 -0.53 3.69
N LEU A 21 0.11 -0.77 2.55
CA LEU A 21 -1.07 -1.61 2.47
C LEU A 21 -0.72 -3.07 2.76
N LEU A 22 0.35 -3.59 2.18
CA LEU A 22 0.84 -4.94 2.49
C LEU A 22 1.19 -5.09 3.98
N ALA A 23 1.84 -4.09 4.58
CA ALA A 23 2.15 -4.13 6.01
C ALA A 23 0.89 -4.21 6.88
N LEU A 24 -0.19 -3.49 6.52
CA LEU A 24 -1.49 -3.62 7.20
C LEU A 24 -2.09 -5.01 7.02
N ALA A 25 -2.09 -5.56 5.80
CA ALA A 25 -2.61 -6.91 5.57
C ALA A 25 -1.87 -7.97 6.39
N THR A 26 -0.58 -7.76 6.62
CA THR A 26 0.28 -8.71 7.35
C THR A 26 -0.08 -8.77 8.84
N ASP A 27 -0.63 -7.70 9.44
CA ASP A 27 -1.11 -7.67 10.84
C ASP A 27 -2.29 -8.64 11.07
N ILE A 28 -2.98 -9.05 10.00
CA ILE A 28 -4.11 -9.98 10.05
C ILE A 28 -3.69 -11.40 9.69
N ASP A 29 -3.85 -12.33 10.62
CA ASP A 29 -3.70 -13.76 10.38
C ASP A 29 -5.04 -14.38 9.93
N GLU A 30 -5.45 -14.09 8.69
CA GLU A 30 -6.69 -14.60 8.10
C GLU A 30 -6.43 -15.22 6.72
N PRO A 31 -6.24 -16.54 6.63
CA PRO A 31 -5.94 -17.20 5.36
C PRO A 31 -7.20 -17.49 4.52
N LYS A 32 -8.40 -17.53 5.12
CA LYS A 32 -9.62 -17.95 4.42
C LYS A 32 -10.34 -16.79 3.74
N ARG A 33 -10.40 -15.64 4.40
CA ARG A 33 -11.11 -14.46 3.89
C ARG A 33 -10.12 -13.46 3.26
N PRO A 34 -10.52 -12.73 2.21
CA PRO A 34 -9.73 -11.63 1.70
C PRO A 34 -9.56 -10.52 2.76
N VAL A 35 -8.39 -9.88 2.79
CA VAL A 35 -8.09 -8.72 3.64
C VAL A 35 -8.03 -7.48 2.77
N CYS A 36 -8.98 -6.57 2.98
CA CYS A 36 -9.09 -5.28 2.32
C CYS A 36 -8.39 -4.22 3.18
N THR A 37 -7.32 -3.65 2.64
CA THR A 37 -6.54 -2.61 3.32
C THR A 37 -6.90 -1.25 2.75
N LEU A 38 -7.21 -0.28 3.61
CA LEU A 38 -7.66 1.05 3.21
C LEU A 38 -6.91 2.14 3.98
N ILE A 39 -6.30 3.09 3.28
CA ILE A 39 -5.70 4.29 3.88
C ILE A 39 -6.38 5.53 3.32
N ASP A 40 -6.85 6.44 4.17
CA ASP A 40 -7.52 7.68 3.76
C ASP A 40 -6.63 8.53 2.86
N ALA A 41 -7.09 8.76 1.61
CA ALA A 41 -6.45 9.64 0.65
C ALA A 41 -7.20 10.97 0.46
N ARG A 42 -8.07 11.31 1.43
CA ARG A 42 -8.93 12.51 1.51
C ARG A 42 -9.99 12.59 0.42
N ASN A 43 -11.02 13.40 0.66
CA ASN A 43 -12.08 13.73 -0.31
C ASN A 43 -12.77 12.49 -0.90
N GLY A 44 -13.12 11.52 -0.05
CA GLY A 44 -13.74 10.26 -0.48
C GLY A 44 -12.82 9.33 -1.27
N ASN A 45 -11.51 9.57 -1.26
CA ASN A 45 -10.53 8.68 -1.90
C ASN A 45 -9.82 7.82 -0.86
N ALA A 46 -9.31 6.68 -1.31
CA ALA A 46 -8.48 5.79 -0.51
C ALA A 46 -7.26 5.33 -1.31
N TYR A 47 -6.20 4.94 -0.61
CA TYR A 47 -5.27 3.95 -1.13
C TYR A 47 -5.78 2.58 -0.69
N ALA A 48 -5.97 1.69 -1.65
CA ALA A 48 -6.65 0.43 -1.41
C ALA A 48 -5.93 -0.73 -2.06
N ALA A 49 -6.04 -1.91 -1.45
CA ALA A 49 -5.58 -3.18 -2.00
C ALA A 49 -6.39 -4.31 -1.37
N LEU A 50 -6.40 -5.46 -2.05
CA LEU A 50 -7.03 -6.69 -1.55
C LEU A 50 -6.02 -7.82 -1.56
N TYR A 51 -5.81 -8.44 -0.41
CA TYR A 51 -4.90 -9.55 -0.23
C TYR A 51 -5.65 -10.82 0.16
N GLN A 52 -5.18 -12.00 -0.25
CA GLN A 52 -5.66 -13.27 0.30
C GLN A 52 -4.52 -14.28 0.29
N ALA A 53 -4.30 -14.98 1.40
CA ALA A 53 -3.20 -15.92 1.56
C ALA A 53 -1.83 -15.33 1.15
N GLY A 54 -1.59 -14.06 1.50
CA GLY A 54 -0.36 -13.33 1.19
C GLY A 54 -0.22 -12.86 -0.26
N GLN A 55 -1.15 -13.21 -1.16
CA GLN A 55 -1.15 -12.81 -2.57
C GLN A 55 -2.06 -11.61 -2.83
N GLU A 56 -1.68 -10.78 -3.80
CA GLU A 56 -2.48 -9.65 -4.28
C GLU A 56 -3.62 -10.15 -5.16
N ARG A 57 -4.87 -9.88 -4.75
CA ARG A 57 -6.06 -10.04 -5.60
C ARG A 57 -6.41 -8.77 -6.33
N ILE A 58 -6.23 -7.63 -5.64
CA ILE A 58 -6.26 -6.30 -6.24
C ILE A 58 -4.97 -5.63 -5.78
N ALA A 59 -4.11 -5.28 -6.74
CA ALA A 59 -2.86 -4.60 -6.47
C ALA A 59 -3.12 -3.22 -5.84
N PRO A 60 -2.17 -2.67 -5.06
CA PRO A 60 -2.25 -1.31 -4.55
C PRO A 60 -2.64 -0.28 -5.61
N GLU A 61 -3.69 0.50 -5.33
CA GLU A 61 -4.17 1.56 -6.20
C GLU A 61 -4.76 2.74 -5.43
N GLY A 62 -4.73 3.93 -6.03
CA GLY A 62 -5.43 5.11 -5.51
C GLY A 62 -6.82 5.21 -6.13
N VAL A 63 -7.85 5.17 -5.31
CA VAL A 63 -9.23 4.94 -5.74
C VAL A 63 -10.21 5.94 -5.15
N GLU A 64 -11.35 6.10 -5.80
CA GLU A 64 -12.56 6.62 -5.16
C GLU A 64 -13.18 5.48 -4.33
N LEU A 65 -13.51 5.76 -3.06
CA LEU A 65 -13.81 4.74 -2.07
C LEU A 65 -15.06 3.94 -2.43
N GLU A 66 -16.17 4.61 -2.74
CA GLU A 66 -17.45 3.94 -2.99
C GLU A 66 -17.37 3.02 -4.21
N SER A 67 -16.75 3.49 -5.30
CA SER A 67 -16.47 2.70 -6.50
C SER A 67 -15.58 1.50 -6.20
N PHE A 68 -14.55 1.65 -5.36
CA PHE A 68 -13.70 0.52 -4.96
C PHE A 68 -14.48 -0.55 -4.19
N LEU A 69 -15.34 -0.15 -3.25
CA LEU A 69 -16.10 -1.09 -2.41
C LEU A 69 -17.00 -2.03 -3.23
N THR A 70 -17.46 -1.60 -4.41
CA THR A 70 -18.25 -2.46 -5.33
C THR A 70 -17.47 -3.68 -5.85
N ARG A 71 -16.14 -3.65 -5.81
CA ARG A 71 -15.25 -4.74 -6.24
C ARG A 71 -14.79 -5.63 -5.08
N VAL A 72 -15.06 -5.23 -3.84
CA VAL A 72 -14.61 -5.95 -2.65
C VAL A 72 -15.62 -7.04 -2.28
N PRO A 73 -15.19 -8.30 -2.07
CA PRO A 73 -16.08 -9.36 -1.60
C PRO A 73 -16.73 -9.01 -0.26
N ALA A 74 -18.00 -9.38 -0.08
CA ALA A 74 -18.78 -9.05 1.11
C ALA A 74 -18.23 -9.67 2.41
N ASP A 75 -17.45 -10.75 2.31
CA ASP A 75 -16.83 -11.44 3.44
C ASP A 75 -15.41 -10.93 3.77
N ALA A 76 -14.92 -9.92 3.05
CA ALA A 76 -13.59 -9.38 3.26
C ALA A 76 -13.43 -8.74 4.65
N VAL A 77 -12.26 -8.93 5.26
CA VAL A 77 -11.86 -8.26 6.50
C VAL A 77 -11.27 -6.90 6.15
N PHE A 78 -11.78 -5.82 6.74
CA PHE A 78 -11.29 -4.47 6.50
C PHE A 78 -10.30 -4.04 7.58
N ILE A 79 -9.19 -3.42 7.17
CA ILE A 79 -8.19 -2.85 8.07
C ILE A 79 -7.66 -1.51 7.54
N GLY A 80 -7.38 -0.58 8.44
CA GLY A 80 -6.83 0.73 8.11
C GLY A 80 -7.42 1.85 8.95
N ASP A 81 -7.53 3.05 8.39
CA ASP A 81 -7.94 4.26 9.11
C ASP A 81 -9.23 4.93 8.58
N ILE A 82 -9.89 4.34 7.59
CA ILE A 82 -11.13 4.88 7.01
C ILE A 82 -12.36 4.40 7.81
N HIS A 83 -13.16 5.35 8.31
CA HIS A 83 -14.47 5.12 8.95
C HIS A 83 -14.48 4.09 10.10
N VAL A 84 -13.36 3.96 10.83
CA VAL A 84 -13.24 3.07 12.00
C VAL A 84 -13.09 3.85 13.30
N SER A 85 -13.58 3.26 14.40
CA SER A 85 -13.44 3.82 15.75
C SER A 85 -12.03 3.65 16.33
N ASN A 86 -11.31 2.62 15.87
CA ASN A 86 -9.93 2.34 16.27
C ASN A 86 -9.06 2.14 15.02
N PRO A 87 -8.38 3.19 14.53
CA PRO A 87 -7.58 3.09 13.32
C PRO A 87 -6.35 2.20 13.53
N VAL A 88 -6.00 1.45 12.48
CA VAL A 88 -4.79 0.63 12.44
C VAL A 88 -3.82 1.20 11.41
N TYR A 89 -2.56 1.33 11.82
CA TYR A 89 -1.49 1.87 11.00
C TYR A 89 -0.39 0.82 10.78
N PRO A 90 0.37 0.91 9.68
CA PRO A 90 1.52 0.03 9.44
C PRO A 90 2.50 0.03 10.62
N ARG A 91 2.88 -1.15 11.11
CA ARG A 91 3.87 -1.31 12.18
C ARG A 91 5.17 -1.86 11.63
N ALA A 92 6.29 -1.50 12.28
CA ALA A 92 7.61 -1.97 11.87
C ALA A 92 7.75 -3.50 11.91
N GLY A 93 7.11 -4.16 12.88
CA GLY A 93 7.10 -5.62 12.97
C GLY A 93 6.45 -6.28 11.75
N ASP A 94 5.33 -5.74 11.29
CA ASP A 94 4.60 -6.27 10.13
C ASP A 94 5.30 -5.95 8.81
N VAL A 95 5.98 -4.79 8.74
CA VAL A 95 6.91 -4.49 7.63
C VAL A 95 8.01 -5.55 7.55
N GLY A 96 8.63 -5.91 8.68
CA GLY A 96 9.66 -6.94 8.74
C GLY A 96 9.14 -8.32 8.34
N ARG A 97 7.97 -8.72 8.85
CA ARG A 97 7.31 -9.98 8.49
C ARG A 97 6.96 -10.06 7.01
N ALA A 98 6.39 -8.99 6.45
CA ALA A 98 6.08 -8.90 5.03
C ALA A 98 7.34 -9.00 4.16
N ALA A 99 8.44 -8.37 4.59
CA ALA A 99 9.73 -8.44 3.90
C ALA A 99 10.32 -9.85 3.89
N LEU A 100 10.27 -10.59 5.01
CA LEU A 100 10.77 -11.97 5.10
C LEU A 100 10.04 -12.93 4.16
N GLN A 101 8.78 -12.64 3.82
CA GLN A 101 8.00 -13.43 2.87
C GLN A 101 8.26 -13.07 1.40
N ARG A 102 9.05 -12.02 1.12
CA ARG A 102 9.27 -11.46 -0.21
C ARG A 102 10.75 -11.21 -0.50
N LEU A 103 11.63 -12.06 0.02
CA LEU A 103 13.08 -11.92 -0.16
C LEU A 103 13.48 -11.93 -1.65
N GLU A 104 12.70 -12.58 -2.50
CA GLU A 104 12.88 -12.61 -3.96
C GLU A 104 12.70 -11.23 -4.63
N THR A 105 12.08 -10.26 -3.93
CA THR A 105 11.89 -8.89 -4.42
C THR A 105 13.03 -7.95 -4.01
N ALA A 106 14.07 -8.49 -3.36
CA ALA A 106 15.22 -7.72 -2.92
C ALA A 106 15.91 -6.99 -4.08
N ARG A 107 16.29 -5.73 -3.85
CA ARG A 107 16.90 -4.85 -4.85
C ARG A 107 17.89 -3.88 -4.22
N GLU A 108 18.75 -3.29 -5.04
CA GLU A 108 19.81 -2.37 -4.56
C GLU A 108 19.24 -1.04 -4.05
N THR A 109 18.13 -0.58 -4.65
CA THR A 109 17.49 0.69 -4.33
C THR A 109 15.99 0.50 -4.16
N ALA A 110 15.39 1.30 -3.27
CA ALA A 110 13.95 1.36 -3.09
C ALA A 110 13.39 2.70 -3.62
N GLU A 111 12.28 2.59 -4.34
CA GLU A 111 11.52 3.72 -4.86
C GLU A 111 10.16 3.82 -4.16
N PRO A 112 9.63 5.02 -3.93
CA PRO A 112 8.28 5.16 -3.41
C PRO A 112 7.24 4.60 -4.39
N LEU A 113 6.19 3.97 -3.83
CA LEU A 113 5.04 3.54 -4.62
C LEU A 113 4.07 4.71 -4.80
N TYR A 114 4.16 5.39 -5.94
CA TYR A 114 3.25 6.50 -6.29
C TYR A 114 1.97 5.96 -6.93
N LEU A 115 0.91 5.83 -6.13
CA LEU A 115 -0.39 5.30 -6.58
C LEU A 115 -1.29 6.34 -7.26
N ARG A 116 -0.94 7.62 -7.18
CA ARG A 116 -1.63 8.73 -7.85
C ARG A 116 -0.59 9.72 -8.38
N PRO A 117 -0.87 10.40 -9.52
CA PRO A 117 -0.10 11.56 -9.90
C PRO A 117 -0.11 12.58 -8.78
N SER A 118 1.01 13.29 -8.63
CA SER A 118 1.14 14.38 -7.66
C SER A 118 0.06 15.45 -7.89
N GLN A 119 -0.29 16.20 -6.84
CA GLN A 119 -1.21 17.34 -6.96
C GLN A 119 -0.72 18.33 -8.03
N ALA A 120 0.60 18.53 -8.16
CA ALA A 120 1.19 19.38 -9.19
C ALA A 120 0.93 18.88 -10.62
N GLU A 121 1.01 17.56 -10.85
CA GLU A 121 0.67 16.96 -12.15
C GLU A 121 -0.82 17.06 -12.46
N ARG A 122 -1.69 17.00 -11.45
CA ARG A 122 -3.15 17.17 -11.60
C ARG A 122 -3.56 18.62 -11.83
N LEU A 123 -2.82 19.58 -11.26
CA LEU A 123 -3.08 21.01 -11.41
C LEU A 123 -2.47 21.62 -12.68
N LYS A 124 -1.61 20.90 -13.41
CA LYS A 124 -1.28 21.28 -14.79
C LYS A 124 -2.57 21.23 -15.60
N ARG A 125 -3.20 22.40 -15.79
CA ARG A 125 -4.25 22.60 -16.80
C ARG A 125 -3.73 21.99 -18.11
N PRO A 126 -4.54 21.26 -18.89
CA PRO A 126 -4.21 21.08 -20.29
C PRO A 126 -4.08 22.51 -20.86
N GLY A 127 -2.87 22.91 -21.25
CA GLY A 127 -2.66 24.19 -21.94
C GLY A 127 -3.56 24.19 -23.16
N GLY A 128 -4.39 25.21 -23.34
CA GLY A 128 -3.91 26.43 -24.00
C GLY A 128 -3.95 26.21 -25.50
N GLU A 129 -5.15 26.10 -26.07
CA GLU A 129 -5.35 26.29 -27.51
C GLU A 129 -5.38 27.80 -27.74
N ALA A 130 -4.32 28.28 -28.41
CA ALA A 130 -4.26 29.59 -29.05
C ALA A 130 -4.88 29.50 -30.45
#